data_AF-A0A1H8ITS5-F1
#
_entry.id   AF-A0A1H8ITS5-F1
#
_cell.length_a   1.000
_cell.length_b   1.000
_cell.length_c   1.000
_cell.angle_alpha   90.00
_cell.angle_beta   90.00
_cell.angle_gamma   90.00
#
_symmetry.space_group_name_H-M   'P 1'
#
loop_
_entity.id
_entity.type
_entity.pdbx_description
1 polymer ?
#
loop_
_entity_poly.entity_id
_entity_poly.type
_entity_poly.pdbx_seq_one_letter_code
_entity_poly.pdbx_strand_id
1 'polypeptide(L)'
;MDAFQAGEIVYVIIRNPHAQGVANIQEAAVVHNPEKPGELALFVYETYYPLNDEVAVYQDLGEAEEAYVSAFGLADGGYYG
;
A
#
# COMPACT_ATOMS: atom_id res chain seq x y z
N MET A 1 13.74 -5.16 -10.05
CA MET A 1 12.54 -4.43 -10.52
C MET A 1 11.49 -5.49 -10.66
N ASP A 2 10.84 -5.78 -9.54
CA ASP A 2 9.72 -6.71 -9.46
C ASP A 2 8.61 -6.09 -10.30
N ALA A 3 8.43 -6.62 -11.50
CA ALA A 3 7.45 -6.13 -12.44
C ALA A 3 6.10 -6.70 -12.01
N PHE A 4 5.37 -5.94 -11.19
CA PHE A 4 3.99 -6.27 -10.84
C PHE A 4 3.18 -6.55 -12.10
N GLN A 5 2.36 -7.60 -12.07
CA GLN A 5 1.53 -8.00 -13.20
C GLN A 5 0.06 -7.76 -12.90
N ALA A 6 -0.70 -7.33 -13.90
CA ALA A 6 -2.15 -7.23 -13.77
C ALA A 6 -2.75 -8.61 -13.46
N GLY A 7 -3.58 -8.67 -12.42
CA GLY A 7 -4.16 -9.90 -11.87
C GLY A 7 -3.50 -10.39 -10.59
N GLU A 8 -2.37 -9.80 -10.17
CA GLU A 8 -1.70 -10.14 -8.91
C GLU A 8 -2.40 -9.52 -7.71
N ILE A 9 -2.37 -10.23 -6.58
CA ILE A 9 -2.84 -9.73 -5.28
C ILE A 9 -1.64 -9.27 -4.48
N VAL A 10 -1.69 -8.04 -4.00
CA VAL A 10 -0.65 -7.37 -3.23
C VAL A 10 -1.25 -6.72 -1.99
N TYR A 11 -0.40 -6.32 -1.07
CA TYR A 11 -0.77 -5.67 0.19
C TYR A 11 -0.29 -4.23 0.18
N VAL A 12 -1.18 -3.29 0.53
CA VAL A 12 -0.92 -1.86 0.55
C VAL A 12 -1.22 -1.28 1.91
N ILE A 13 -0.42 -0.30 2.34
CA ILE A 13 -0.63 0.38 3.61
C ILE A 13 -1.42 1.68 3.36
N ILE A 14 -2.67 1.72 3.81
CA ILE A 14 -3.57 2.86 3.61
C ILE A 14 -3.83 3.56 4.94
N ARG A 15 -3.57 4.88 4.98
CA ARG A 15 -3.93 5.73 6.12
C ARG A 15 -5.44 5.93 6.17
N ASN A 16 -6.04 5.71 7.33
CA ASN A 16 -7.45 5.96 7.52
C ASN A 16 -7.68 7.48 7.69
N PRO A 17 -8.33 8.17 6.74
CA PRO A 17 -8.55 9.61 6.85
C PRO A 17 -9.44 9.99 8.05
N HIS A 18 -10.25 9.04 8.54
CA HIS A 18 -11.14 9.23 9.69
C HIS A 18 -10.43 9.05 11.03
N ALA A 19 -9.24 8.44 11.05
CA ALA A 19 -8.49 8.18 12.27
C ALA A 19 -7.05 8.66 12.08
N GLN A 20 -6.78 9.85 12.61
CA GLN A 20 -5.50 10.52 12.45
C GLN A 20 -4.38 9.67 13.08
N GLY A 21 -3.39 9.29 12.27
CA GLY A 21 -2.27 8.44 12.72
C GLY A 21 -2.53 6.93 12.62
N VAL A 22 -3.72 6.50 12.19
CA VAL A 22 -4.01 5.08 11.96
C VAL A 22 -3.84 4.75 10.49
N ALA A 23 -3.03 3.75 10.19
CA ALA A 23 -2.98 3.12 8.88
C ALA A 23 -3.34 1.64 9.02
N ASN A 24 -3.87 1.05 7.96
CA ASN A 24 -4.19 -0.37 7.92
C ASN A 24 -3.57 -0.97 6.66
N ILE A 25 -3.11 -2.21 6.77
CA ILE A 25 -2.74 -3.01 5.62
C ILE A 25 -4.02 -3.51 4.97
N GLN A 26 -4.10 -3.38 3.65
CA GLN A 26 -5.24 -3.79 2.86
C GLN A 26 -4.77 -4.58 1.65
N GLU A 27 -5.55 -5.61 1.30
CA GLU A 27 -5.36 -6.35 0.06
C GLU A 27 -5.82 -5.50 -1.13
N ALA A 28 -4.97 -5.38 -2.14
CA ALA A 28 -5.25 -4.70 -3.39
C ALA A 28 -4.93 -5.62 -4.56
N ALA A 29 -5.71 -5.48 -5.63
CA ALA A 29 -5.42 -6.18 -6.88
C ALA A 29 -4.70 -5.24 -7.84
N VAL A 30 -3.62 -5.72 -8.46
CA VAL A 30 -2.97 -5.01 -9.56
C VAL A 30 -3.84 -5.15 -10.80
N VAL A 31 -4.26 -4.04 -11.38
CA VAL A 31 -5.13 -4.00 -12.57
C VAL A 31 -4.59 -3.01 -13.59
N HIS A 32 -5.06 -3.11 -14.83
CA HIS A 32 -4.76 -2.09 -15.84
C HIS A 32 -5.48 -0.79 -15.50
N ASN A 33 -4.77 0.33 -15.57
CA ASN A 33 -5.37 1.64 -15.34
C ASN A 33 -6.34 1.97 -16.49
N PRO A 34 -7.66 2.14 -16.22
CA PRO A 34 -8.63 2.45 -17.26
C PRO A 34 -8.47 3.87 -17.82
N GLU A 35 -7.93 4.80 -17.04
CA GLU A 35 -7.70 6.19 -17.45
C GLU A 35 -6.40 6.35 -18.24
N LYS A 36 -5.42 5.49 -17.97
CA LYS A 36 -4.10 5.51 -18.60
C LYS A 36 -3.73 4.16 -19.22
N PRO A 37 -4.05 3.96 -20.52
CA PRO A 37 -3.71 2.72 -21.20
C PRO A 37 -2.19 2.51 -21.23
N GLY A 38 -1.74 1.41 -20.63
CA GLY A 38 -0.32 1.04 -20.51
C GLY A 38 0.27 1.22 -19.12
N GLU A 39 -0.43 1.88 -18.20
CA GLU A 39 -0.06 1.94 -16.79
C GLU A 39 -0.85 0.91 -15.95
N LEU A 40 -0.26 0.51 -14.83
CA LEU A 40 -0.91 -0.33 -13.83
C LEU A 40 -1.47 0.55 -12.70
N ALA A 41 -2.52 0.06 -12.08
CA ALA A 41 -3.17 0.67 -10.94
C ALA A 41 -3.48 -0.40 -9.89
N LEU A 42 -3.56 0.02 -8.64
CA LEU A 42 -4.00 -0.78 -7.51
C LEU A 42 -5.49 -0.56 -7.33
N PHE A 43 -6.26 -1.64 -7.36
CA PHE A 43 -7.68 -1.60 -7.06
C PHE A 43 -7.91 -1.96 -5.60
N VAL A 44 -8.35 -0.98 -4.82
CA VAL A 44 -8.64 -1.13 -3.39
C VAL A 44 -9.84 -0.25 -3.01
N TYR A 45 -10.74 -0.74 -2.15
CA TYR A 45 -11.99 -0.05 -1.80
C TYR A 45 -12.79 0.49 -2.99
N GLU A 46 -12.88 -0.33 -4.05
CA GLU A 46 -13.60 0.05 -5.29
C GLU A 46 -13.03 1.31 -5.98
N THR A 47 -11.80 1.69 -5.63
CA THR A 47 -11.10 2.87 -6.16
C THR A 47 -9.77 2.43 -6.78
N TYR A 48 -9.35 3.13 -7.82
CA TYR A 48 -8.08 2.90 -8.51
C TYR A 48 -7.03 3.88 -7.99
N TYR A 49 -5.92 3.36 -7.50
CA TYR A 49 -4.75 4.14 -7.10
C TYR A 49 -3.61 3.91 -8.09
N PRO A 50 -2.86 4.95 -8.47
CA PRO A 50 -1.71 4.77 -9.34
C PRO A 50 -0.66 3.89 -8.66
N LEU A 51 -0.13 2.91 -9.39
CA LEU A 51 1.00 2.11 -8.93
C LEU A 51 2.29 2.91 -9.16
N ASN A 52 2.74 3.63 -8.13
CA ASN A 52 3.96 4.45 -8.16
C ASN A 52 4.82 4.21 -6.92
N ASP A 53 6.06 4.69 -6.93
CA ASP A 53 7.01 4.56 -5.80
C ASP A 53 6.56 5.30 -4.53
N GLU A 54 5.53 6.15 -4.62
CA GLU A 54 4.95 6.83 -3.45
C GLU A 54 4.01 5.92 -2.67
N VAL A 55 3.49 4.87 -3.30
CA VAL A 55 2.62 3.89 -2.66
C VAL A 55 3.46 2.68 -2.26
N ALA A 56 3.42 2.38 -0.97
CA ALA A 56 4.03 1.18 -0.42
C ALA A 56 3.19 -0.06 -0.76
N VAL A 57 3.73 -0.90 -1.65
CA VAL A 57 3.12 -2.14 -2.13
C VAL A 57 4.02 -3.32 -1.79
N TYR A 58 3.44 -4.38 -1.24
CA TYR A 58 4.15 -5.57 -0.79
C TYR A 58 3.49 -6.82 -1.37
N GLN A 59 4.28 -7.82 -1.75
CA GLN A 59 3.75 -9.10 -2.26
C GLN A 59 3.21 -9.98 -1.12
N ASP A 60 3.82 -9.85 0.06
CA ASP A 60 3.48 -10.64 1.23
C ASP A 60 2.96 -9.77 2.38
N LEU A 61 1.99 -10.31 3.12
CA LEU A 61 1.44 -9.65 4.31
C LEU A 61 2.53 -9.41 5.36
N GLY A 62 3.43 -10.36 5.58
CA GLY A 62 4.50 -10.21 6.58
C GLY A 62 5.44 -9.05 6.27
N GLU A 63 5.79 -8.85 4.99
CA GLU A 63 6.62 -7.72 4.57
C GLU A 63 5.87 -6.39 4.77
N ALA A 64 4.57 -6.36 4.46
CA ALA A 64 3.72 -5.20 4.72
C ALA A 64 3.61 -4.90 6.22
N GLU A 65 3.50 -5.91 7.08
CA GLU A 65 3.44 -5.77 8.53
C GLU A 65 4.75 -5.22 9.11
N GLU A 66 5.89 -5.75 8.69
CA GLU A 66 7.20 -5.24 9.12
C GLU A 66 7.39 -3.78 8.70
N ALA A 67 7.05 -3.45 7.46
CA ALA A 67 7.14 -2.08 6.97
C ALA A 67 6.12 -1.15 7.64
N TYR A 68 4.91 -1.64 7.92
CA TYR A 68 3.90 -0.92 8.68
C TYR A 68 4.41 -0.58 10.08
N VAL A 69 4.97 -1.55 10.81
CA VAL A 69 5.54 -1.33 12.14
C VAL A 69 6.75 -0.40 12.08
N SER A 70 7.60 -0.52 11.05
CA SER A 70 8.75 0.37 10.86
C SER A 70 8.31 1.82 10.58
N ALA A 71 7.31 2.02 9.72
CA ALA A 71 6.83 3.33 9.31
C ALA A 71 5.88 4.00 10.32
N PHE A 72 5.04 3.22 11.02
CA PHE A 72 3.98 3.69 11.91
C PHE A 72 4.10 3.19 13.35
N GLY A 73 4.72 2.04 13.60
CA GLY A 73 4.95 1.50 14.95
C GLY A 73 5.93 2.34 15.79
N LEU A 74 6.76 3.18 15.17
CA LEU A 74 7.55 4.21 15.86
C LEU A 74 6.77 5.50 16.16
N ALA A 75 5.55 5.67 15.62
CA ALA A 75 4.81 6.92 15.74
C ALA A 75 4.17 7.13 17.12
N ASP A 76 4.10 6.12 17.98
CA ASP A 76 3.58 6.25 19.36
C ASP A 76 4.70 6.38 20.42
N GLY A 77 5.98 6.35 20.02
CA GLY A 77 7.10 6.16 20.95
C GLY A 77 8.30 7.04 20.68
N GLY A 78 8.10 8.35 20.51
CA GLY A 78 9.22 9.29 20.58
C GLY A 78 9.84 9.30 21.98
N TYR A 79 11.03 8.72 22.17
CA TYR A 79 12.18 9.40 22.79
C TYR A 79 13.44 8.51 22.75
N TYR A 80 14.44 8.94 21.99
CA TYR A 80 15.83 8.70 22.38
C TYR A 80 16.07 9.56 23.63
N GLY A 81 16.28 8.92 24.78
CA GLY A 81 16.71 9.53 26.03
C GLY A 81 17.49 8.54 26.85
#